data_AF-G7UP49-F1
#
_entry.id   AF-G7UP49-F1
#
_cell.length_a   1.000
_cell.length_b   1.000
_cell.length_c   1.000
_cell.angle_alpha   90.00
_cell.angle_beta   90.00
_cell.angle_gamma   90.00
#
_symmetry.space_group_name_H-M   'P 1'
#
loop_
_entity.id
_entity.type
_entity.pdbx_description
1 polymer ?
#
loop_
_entity_poly.entity_id
_entity_poly.type
_entity_poly.pdbx_seq_one_letter_code
_entity_poly.pdbx_strand_id
1 'polypeptide(L)' 'MQLDRELDQLEQMLPIWIEKLRHPSEFWPQFDALAQAIVDDAPPQDVQYVQHRLALMQQQHGLHRGHGPGGYDDR' A
#
# COMPACT_ATOMS: atom_id res chain seq x y z
N MET A 1 10.11 14.82 -8.14
CA MET A 1 8.69 15.17 -7.88
C MET A 1 8.42 14.97 -6.40
N GLN A 2 7.57 15.78 -5.77
CA GLN A 2 7.18 15.62 -4.36
C GLN A 2 6.61 14.21 -4.08
N LEU A 3 5.72 13.78 -4.98
CA LEU A 3 5.08 12.46 -4.99
C LEU A 3 6.04 11.27 -4.94
N ASP A 4 7.14 11.35 -5.67
CA ASP A 4 8.13 10.27 -5.72
C ASP A 4 8.88 10.13 -4.38
N ARG A 5 9.10 11.25 -3.68
CA ARG A 5 9.68 11.23 -2.33
C ARG A 5 8.71 10.66 -1.32
N GLU A 6 7.43 10.99 -1.40
CA GLU A 6 6.42 10.48 -0.48
C GLU A 6 6.26 8.97 -0.61
N LEU A 7 6.26 8.46 -1.84
CA LEU A 7 6.27 7.03 -2.09
C LEU A 7 7.60 6.39 -1.63
N ASP A 8 8.76 7.04 -1.81
CA ASP A 8 10.05 6.51 -1.33
C ASP A 8 10.08 6.40 0.21
N GLN A 9 9.58 7.43 0.89
CA GLN A 9 9.42 7.42 2.33
C GLN A 9 8.47 6.30 2.79
N LEU A 10 7.34 6.11 2.09
CA LEU A 10 6.43 5.00 2.37
C LEU A 10 7.16 3.64 2.22
N GLU A 11 7.96 3.45 1.17
CA GLU A 11 8.76 2.24 0.95
C GLU A 11 9.73 1.96 2.08
N GLN A 12 10.45 2.99 2.52
CA GLN A 12 11.44 2.87 3.58
C GLN A 12 10.79 2.55 4.94
N MET A 13 9.54 2.94 5.14
CA MET A 13 8.77 2.64 6.33
C MET A 13 8.22 1.20 6.36
N LEU A 14 7.95 0.60 5.19
CA LEU A 14 7.40 -0.75 5.07
C LEU A 14 8.19 -1.84 5.83
N PRO A 15 9.52 -1.99 5.68
CA PRO A 15 10.25 -3.04 6.39
C PRO A 15 10.19 -2.86 7.92
N ILE A 16 10.21 -1.61 8.39
CA ILE A 16 10.13 -1.27 9.82
C ILE A 16 8.75 -1.63 10.37
N TRP A 17 7.70 -1.36 9.59
CA TRP A 17 6.33 -1.71 9.93
C TRP A 17 6.12 -3.21 9.95
N ILE A 18 6.57 -3.93 8.92
CA ILE A 18 6.46 -5.38 8.83
C ILE A 18 7.18 -6.06 10.01
N GLU A 19 8.36 -5.56 10.41
CA GLU A 19 9.10 -6.09 11.56
C GLU A 19 8.41 -5.81 12.90
N LYS A 20 7.80 -4.63 13.06
CA LYS A 20 7.18 -4.20 14.33
C LYS A 20 5.74 -4.66 14.50
N LEU A 21 5.01 -4.90 13.41
CA LEU A 21 3.60 -5.25 13.46
C LEU A 21 3.45 -6.74 13.78
N ARG A 22 2.99 -7.02 15.00
CA ARG A 22 2.65 -8.38 15.45
C ARG A 22 1.43 -8.98 14.74
N HIS A 23 0.54 -8.13 14.19
CA HIS A 23 -0.69 -8.57 13.54
C HIS A 23 -0.83 -7.96 12.13
N PRO A 24 -0.94 -8.79 11.08
CA PRO A 24 -1.12 -8.31 9.71
C PRO A 24 -2.45 -7.56 9.51
N SER A 25 -3.43 -7.75 10.40
CA SER A 25 -4.71 -7.04 10.39
C SER A 25 -4.58 -5.53 10.67
N GLU A 26 -3.54 -5.10 11.40
CA GLU A 26 -3.30 -3.69 11.72
C GLU A 26 -2.43 -2.99 10.66
N PHE A 27 -1.76 -3.77 9.81
CA PHE A 27 -0.89 -3.27 8.74
C PHE A 27 -1.70 -2.60 7.62
N TRP A 28 -2.67 -3.34 7.07
CA TRP A 28 -3.45 -2.90 5.92
C TRP A 28 -4.24 -1.61 6.13
N PRO A 29 -4.97 -1.38 7.23
CA PRO A 29 -5.68 -0.11 7.42
C PRO A 29 -4.75 1.10 7.51
N GLN A 30 -3.55 0.95 8.10
CA GLN A 30 -2.56 2.04 8.15
C GLN A 30 -1.92 2.29 6.78
N PHE A 31 -1.57 1.23 6.07
CA PHE A 31 -1.00 1.33 4.72
C PHE A 31 -2.00 1.94 3.74
N ASP A 32 -3.25 1.50 3.75
CA ASP A 32 -4.30 1.99 2.85
C ASP A 32 -4.61 3.48 3.09
N ALA A 33 -4.65 3.91 4.36
CA ALA A 33 -4.81 5.32 4.71
C ALA A 33 -3.68 6.21 4.16
N LEU A 34 -2.42 5.79 4.30
CA LEU A 34 -1.28 6.54 3.73
C LEU A 34 -1.29 6.51 2.20
N ALA A 35 -1.55 5.35 1.61
CA ALA A 35 -1.61 5.20 0.16
C ALA A 35 -2.73 6.06 -0.45
N GLN A 36 -3.91 6.10 0.18
CA GLN A 36 -5.02 6.95 -0.24
C GLN A 36 -4.67 8.44 -0.13
N ALA A 37 -4.02 8.87 0.95
CA ALA A 37 -3.58 10.27 1.07
C ALA A 37 -2.65 10.68 -0.07
N ILE A 38 -1.71 9.81 -0.46
CA ILE A 38 -0.78 10.06 -1.59
C ILE A 38 -1.55 10.11 -2.92
N VAL A 39 -2.55 9.25 -3.10
CA VAL A 39 -3.38 9.24 -4.32
C VAL A 39 -4.29 10.47 -4.40
N ASP A 40 -4.82 10.94 -3.27
CA ASP A 40 -5.70 12.11 -3.18
C ASP A 40 -4.94 13.42 -3.44
N ASP A 41 -3.69 13.53 -2.95
CA ASP A 41 -2.81 14.68 -3.21
C ASP A 41 -2.23 14.65 -4.63
N ALA A 42 -2.12 13.46 -5.25
CA ALA A 42 -1.59 13.32 -6.59
C ALA A 42 -2.50 13.95 -7.65
N PRO A 43 -1.94 14.70 -8.63
CA PRO A 43 -2.72 15.17 -9.75
C PRO A 43 -3.24 13.98 -10.57
N PRO A 44 -4.41 14.09 -11.22
CA PRO A 44 -5.10 12.96 -11.87
C PRO A 44 -4.26 12.27 -12.96
N GLN A 45 -3.31 12.98 -13.58
CA GLN A 45 -2.37 12.42 -14.56
C GLN A 45 -1.33 11.47 -13.94
N ASP A 46 -1.00 11.66 -12.66
CA ASP A 46 -0.01 10.85 -11.93
C ASP A 46 -0.66 9.74 -11.09
N VAL A 47 -1.98 9.76 -10.90
CA VAL A 47 -2.71 8.72 -10.15
C VAL A 47 -2.42 7.31 -10.67
N GLN A 48 -2.29 7.13 -11.98
CA GLN A 48 -1.93 5.82 -12.55
C GLN A 48 -0.49 5.42 -12.20
N TYR A 49 0.44 6.38 -12.19
CA TYR A 49 1.82 6.16 -11.78
C TYR A 49 1.91 5.76 -10.30
N VAL A 50 1.19 6.48 -9.43
CA VAL A 50 1.12 6.20 -7.97
C VAL A 50 0.61 4.79 -7.72
N GLN A 51 -0.52 4.42 -8.33
CA GLN A 51 -1.11 3.09 -8.15
C GLN A 51 -0.17 1.98 -8.64
N HIS A 52 0.49 2.18 -9.78
CA HIS A 52 1.46 1.21 -10.30
C HIS A 52 2.64 1.05 -9.34
N ARG A 53 3.17 2.15 -8.81
CA ARG A 53 4.30 2.13 -7.88
C ARG A 53 3.95 1.48 -6.55
N LEU A 54 2.77 1.78 -5.99
CA LEU A 54 2.23 1.11 -4.81
C LEU A 54 2.05 -0.40 -5.02
N ALA A 55 1.59 -0.83 -6.21
CA ALA A 55 1.48 -2.25 -6.53
C ALA A 55 2.84 -2.95 -6.57
N LEU A 56 3.85 -2.33 -7.20
CA LEU A 56 5.22 -2.84 -7.22
C LEU A 56 5.80 -2.95 -5.81
N MET A 57 5.61 -1.94 -4.96
CA MET A 57 6.06 -1.97 -3.56
C MET A 57 5.47 -3.16 -2.80
N GLN A 58 4.15 -3.37 -2.92
CA GLN A 58 3.48 -4.51 -2.28
C GLN A 58 4.07 -5.84 -2.76
N GLN A 59 4.30 -6.01 -4.07
CA GLN A 59 4.90 -7.21 -4.65
C GLN A 59 6.34 -7.43 -4.15
N GLN A 60 7.16 -6.39 -4.12
CA GLN A 60 8.56 -6.45 -3.65
C GLN A 60 8.67 -6.88 -2.19
N HIS A 61 7.73 -6.46 -1.35
CA HIS A 61 7.68 -6.82 0.06
C HIS A 61 6.86 -8.09 0.34
N GLY A 62 6.36 -8.80 -0.68
CA GLY A 62 5.53 -9.99 -0.52
C GLY A 62 4.19 -9.73 0.18
N LEU A 63 3.74 -8.47 0.19
CA LEU A 63 2.50 -8.02 0.79
C LEU A 63 1.35 -8.34 -0.17
N HIS A 64 0.79 -9.53 -0.01
CA HIS A 64 -0.45 -9.88 -0.67
C HIS A 64 -1.60 -9.54 0.27
N ARG A 65 -2.58 -8.75 -0.19
CA ARG A 65 -3.87 -8.70 0.50
C ARG A 65 -4.41 -10.12 0.49
N GLY A 66 -4.19 -10.86 1.58
CA GLY A 66 -4.88 -12.11 1.79
C GLY A 66 -6.35 -11.77 1.78
N HIS A 67 -7.05 -12.18 0.72
CA HIS A 67 -8.49 -12.28 0.72
C HIS A 67 -8.87 -13.00 2.03
N GLY A 68 -9.37 -12.25 3.01
CA GLY A 68 -9.91 -12.85 4.22
C GLY A 68 -10.99 -13.87 3.83
N PRO A 69 -11.15 -14.98 4.57
CA PRO A 69 -12.15 -15.99 4.25
C PRO A 69 -13.56 -15.40 4.39
N GLY A 70 -14.08 -14.83 3.31
CA GLY A 70 -15.39 -14.18 3.26
C GLY A 70 -15.92 -13.96 1.84
N GLY A 71 -15.23 -14.46 0.82
CA GLY A 71 -15.82 -14.64 -0.50
C GLY A 71 -16.67 -15.89 -0.50
N TYR A 72 -17.96 -15.76 -0.23
CA TYR A 72 -18.94 -16.67 -0.79
C TYR A 72 -18.81 -16.57 -2.31
N ASP A 73 -18.14 -17.57 -2.89
CA ASP A 73 -18.32 -17.98 -4.27
C ASP A 73 -19.75 -18.53 -4.37
N ASP A 74 -20.67 -17.76 -4.95
CA ASP A 74 -21.91 -18.31 -5.49
C ASP A 74 -21.70 -18.44 -7.00
N ARG A 75 -21.21 -19.63 -7.38
CA ARG A 75 -21.37 -20.21 -8.71
C ARG A 75 -22.20 -21.48 -8.60
#